data_AF-A0A2G1XAR0-F1
#
_entry.id   AF-A0A2G1XAR0-F1
#
_cell.length_a   1.000
_cell.length_b   1.000
_cell.length_c   1.000
_cell.angle_alpha   90.00
_cell.angle_beta   90.00
_cell.angle_gamma   90.00
#
_symmetry.space_group_name_H-M   'P 1'
#
loop_
_entity.id
_entity.type
_entity.pdbx_description
1 polymer ?
#
loop_
_entity_poly.entity_id
_entity_poly.type
_entity_poly.pdbx_seq_one_letter_code
_entity_poly.pdbx_strand_id
1 'polypeptide(L)'
;MTAIDLSSPSDSGRNQESGLWPCPPAGPQSGWSEPAALAAGKEQGFHPPLVFAAECDQLRSRLAAVARGEAFLIQGAVSADEFALEFTEAIDVALKTLLQMSSVLSYAMAVPVVRIGRIASSAFETREHRTAAAALNLARGLLRAGYADIALVHEWNRDFVATGGGRRYGPIVSEMGGALRFMAACGVNAAQWGAEFFAGREMSVPDDEGAPRSVGVLGEAHDGAFREEVHQASTHMVWVDRSDSASVELASRVSNPIGVRIGSSTTPDEVLALLEHLDPDRAPGRLTFLAGMGAESVRDVLPDLIGKVAASGALPVWVCDPLCRSAGRLDAACGEVRDFFEVHRELGTRPGGLCLDPTGGSAFLREQLLELAFSVAEMCPGMPRAAADAPAG
;
A
#
# COMPACT_ATOMS: atom_id res chain seq x y z
N MET A 1 -42.11 -18.00 9.18
CA MET A 1 -42.71 -17.14 8.15
C MET A 1 -43.54 -16.07 8.85
N THR A 2 -42.88 -14.97 9.20
CA THR A 2 -43.52 -13.70 9.61
C THR A 2 -42.43 -12.64 9.57
N ALA A 3 -42.61 -11.65 8.69
CA ALA A 3 -41.70 -10.53 8.45
C ALA A 3 -41.80 -9.51 9.60
N ILE A 4 -40.69 -8.83 9.89
CA ILE A 4 -40.65 -7.67 10.79
C ILE A 4 -40.17 -6.46 9.97
N ASP A 5 -41.00 -5.42 10.04
CA ASP A 5 -40.98 -4.15 9.32
C ASP A 5 -39.87 -3.21 9.84
N LEU A 6 -39.13 -2.57 8.92
CA LEU A 6 -37.98 -1.69 9.16
C LEU A 6 -38.28 -0.23 8.76
N SER A 7 -39.34 0.35 9.29
CA SER A 7 -39.62 1.78 9.13
C SER A 7 -39.31 2.54 10.42
N SER A 8 -38.15 3.19 10.46
CA SER A 8 -37.79 4.17 11.52
C SER A 8 -38.38 5.54 11.16
N PRO A 9 -38.82 6.35 12.15
CA PRO A 9 -39.44 7.64 11.88
C PRO A 9 -38.40 8.71 11.54
N SER A 10 -38.85 9.62 10.68
CA SER A 10 -38.14 10.76 10.13
C SER A 10 -37.84 11.87 11.14
N ASP A 11 -36.65 12.44 10.95
CA ASP A 11 -36.35 13.88 10.90
C ASP A 11 -35.64 14.55 12.09
N SER A 12 -34.39 14.99 11.85
CA SER A 12 -33.98 16.38 12.05
C SER A 12 -32.59 16.64 11.46
N GLY A 13 -32.60 17.11 10.21
CA GLY A 13 -31.60 18.00 9.59
C GLY A 13 -30.14 17.94 10.07
N ARG A 14 -29.37 16.97 9.58
CA ARG A 14 -27.96 17.18 9.23
C ARG A 14 -27.79 16.79 7.77
N ASN A 15 -27.40 17.77 6.95
CA ASN A 15 -27.03 17.57 5.55
C ASN A 15 -25.96 16.46 5.48
N GLN A 16 -26.38 15.26 5.09
CA GLN A 16 -25.51 14.25 4.53
C GLN A 16 -25.21 14.65 3.08
N GLU A 17 -24.35 15.64 2.90
CA GLU A 17 -23.71 15.85 1.60
C GLU A 17 -22.54 14.89 1.50
N SER A 18 -22.80 13.77 0.81
CA SER A 18 -21.87 13.03 -0.04
C SER A 18 -20.43 12.84 0.47
N GLY A 19 -20.14 11.63 0.96
CA GLY A 19 -18.78 11.08 1.14
C GLY A 19 -18.03 10.80 -0.17
N LEU A 20 -18.13 11.72 -1.13
CA LEU A 20 -17.28 11.78 -2.31
C LEU A 20 -16.05 12.59 -1.91
N TRP A 21 -14.88 11.96 -1.82
CA TRP A 21 -13.61 12.68 -1.82
C TRP A 21 -13.16 12.82 -3.28
N PRO A 22 -13.45 13.92 -3.97
CA PRO A 22 -12.90 14.15 -5.30
C PRO A 22 -11.38 14.29 -5.20
N CYS A 23 -10.66 13.77 -6.19
CA CYS A 23 -9.28 14.18 -6.45
C CYS A 23 -9.29 15.72 -6.60
N PRO A 24 -8.62 16.50 -5.73
CA PRO A 24 -8.78 17.95 -5.72
C PRO A 24 -8.18 18.57 -7.00
N PRO A 25 -8.80 19.63 -7.57
CA PRO A 25 -8.21 20.37 -8.68
C PRO A 25 -6.99 21.18 -8.20
N ALA A 26 -5.95 21.23 -9.04
CA ALA A 26 -4.69 21.91 -8.74
C ALA A 26 -4.89 23.43 -8.57
N GLY A 27 -4.49 23.96 -7.42
CA GLY A 27 -4.24 25.39 -7.22
C GLY A 27 -2.77 25.74 -7.50
N PRO A 28 -2.45 26.97 -7.93
CA PRO A 28 -1.08 27.39 -8.17
C PRO A 28 -0.25 27.36 -6.86
N GLN A 29 0.91 26.70 -6.89
CA GLN A 29 1.82 26.59 -5.76
C GLN A 29 2.78 27.78 -5.70
N SER A 30 2.91 28.40 -4.52
CA SER A 30 3.99 29.33 -4.19
C SER A 30 4.65 28.90 -2.87
N GLY A 31 5.81 28.25 -2.95
CA GLY A 31 6.74 27.99 -1.82
C GLY A 31 6.22 27.13 -0.66
N TRP A 32 6.95 26.05 -0.32
CA TRP A 32 6.68 25.29 0.92
C TRP A 32 6.96 26.18 2.12
N SER A 33 5.91 26.53 2.87
CA SER A 33 6.01 27.42 4.04
C SER A 33 6.28 26.60 5.29
N GLU A 34 7.18 27.03 6.17
CA GLU A 34 7.43 26.33 7.44
C GLU A 34 6.17 26.34 8.34
N PRO A 35 5.63 25.19 8.75
CA PRO A 35 4.63 25.16 9.80
C PRO A 35 5.30 25.48 11.15
N ALA A 36 4.87 26.58 11.78
CA ALA A 36 5.43 27.18 13.00
C ALA A 36 5.41 26.30 14.29
N ALA A 37 5.04 25.02 14.22
CA ALA A 37 4.72 24.21 15.39
C ALA A 37 5.38 22.81 15.38
N LEU A 38 6.70 22.76 15.18
CA LEU A 38 7.48 21.51 15.35
C LEU A 38 8.50 21.59 16.50
N ALA A 39 8.84 22.79 16.98
CA ALA A 39 9.73 22.98 18.13
C ALA A 39 9.17 22.40 19.45
N ALA A 40 7.87 22.06 19.47
CA ALA A 40 7.18 21.47 20.62
C ALA A 40 7.32 19.94 20.75
N GLY A 41 8.00 19.25 19.81
CA GLY A 41 8.12 17.78 19.78
C GLY A 41 8.90 17.12 20.94
N LYS A 42 9.35 17.88 21.95
CA LYS A 42 9.97 17.31 23.16
C LYS A 42 8.98 16.99 24.28
N GLU A 43 7.79 17.58 24.25
CA GLU A 43 6.81 17.45 25.32
C GLU A 43 5.45 17.13 24.72
N GLN A 44 5.12 15.85 24.54
CA GLN A 44 3.84 15.22 24.93
C GLN A 44 3.48 13.97 24.12
N GLY A 45 2.97 12.99 24.87
CA GLY A 45 2.39 11.74 24.39
C GLY A 45 2.99 10.53 25.09
N PHE A 46 2.54 10.20 26.32
CA PHE A 46 2.96 9.05 27.15
C PHE A 46 2.56 7.67 26.57
N HIS A 47 2.53 7.52 25.25
CA HIS A 47 2.17 6.27 24.61
C HIS A 47 3.42 5.58 24.05
N PRO A 48 3.61 4.28 24.30
CA PRO A 48 4.66 3.52 23.65
C PRO A 48 4.60 3.67 22.12
N PRO A 49 5.76 3.67 21.45
CA PRO A 49 5.78 3.66 19.98
C PRO A 49 5.09 2.40 19.45
N LEU A 50 4.40 2.51 18.31
CA LEU A 50 3.78 1.36 17.63
C LEU A 50 4.82 0.54 16.87
N VAL A 51 5.86 1.23 16.37
CA VAL A 51 6.97 0.67 15.60
C VAL A 51 8.30 1.22 16.09
N PHE A 52 9.37 0.46 15.90
CA PHE A 52 10.73 0.89 16.22
C PHE A 52 11.44 1.48 15.00
N ALA A 53 12.42 2.37 15.24
CA ALA A 53 13.24 2.96 14.19
C ALA A 53 13.92 1.89 13.31
N ALA A 54 14.48 0.85 13.94
CA ALA A 54 15.10 -0.28 13.22
C ALA A 54 14.12 -1.04 12.30
N GLU A 55 12.82 -1.08 12.61
CA GLU A 55 11.82 -1.68 11.71
C GLU A 55 11.53 -0.75 10.50
N CYS A 56 11.64 0.57 10.67
CA CYS A 56 11.55 1.53 9.58
C CYS A 56 12.77 1.42 8.65
N ASP A 57 13.96 1.22 9.21
CA ASP A 57 15.18 0.95 8.45
C ASP A 57 15.13 -0.36 7.68
N GLN A 58 14.57 -1.39 8.30
CA GLN A 58 14.31 -2.65 7.62
C GLN A 58 13.37 -2.43 6.43
N LEU A 59 12.28 -1.68 6.60
CA LEU A 59 11.38 -1.35 5.50
C LEU A 59 12.09 -0.55 4.39
N ARG A 60 12.91 0.45 4.75
CA ARG A 60 13.72 1.21 3.78
C ARG A 60 14.60 0.28 2.95
N SER A 61 15.29 -0.67 3.57
CA SER A 61 16.10 -1.67 2.88
C SER A 61 15.27 -2.57 1.96
N ARG A 62 14.07 -2.98 2.38
CA ARG A 62 13.13 -3.73 1.54
C ARG A 62 12.66 -2.90 0.33
N LEU A 63 12.31 -1.63 0.53
CA LEU A 63 11.92 -0.73 -0.56
C LEU A 63 13.09 -0.41 -1.49
N ALA A 64 14.33 -0.39 -1.00
CA ALA A 64 15.51 -0.28 -1.84
C ALA A 64 15.66 -1.48 -2.79
N ALA A 65 15.36 -2.70 -2.29
CA ALA A 65 15.31 -3.89 -3.13
C ALA A 65 14.20 -3.81 -4.17
N VAL A 66 13.03 -3.27 -3.81
CA VAL A 66 11.94 -3.00 -4.76
C VAL A 66 12.39 -2.03 -5.86
N ALA A 67 13.05 -0.93 -5.48
CA ALA A 67 13.54 0.07 -6.43
C ALA A 67 14.55 -0.51 -7.45
N ARG A 68 15.34 -1.51 -7.03
CA ARG A 68 16.27 -2.25 -7.89
C ARG A 68 15.62 -3.38 -8.72
N GLY A 69 14.34 -3.69 -8.46
CA GLY A 69 13.64 -4.81 -9.10
C GLY A 69 13.99 -6.19 -8.51
N GLU A 70 14.53 -6.23 -7.29
CA GLU A 70 14.85 -7.44 -6.53
C GLU A 70 13.68 -7.89 -5.64
N ALA A 71 12.64 -7.06 -5.51
CA ALA A 71 11.43 -7.32 -4.76
C ALA A 71 10.24 -6.59 -5.40
N PHE A 72 9.02 -6.93 -4.98
CA PHE A 72 7.79 -6.25 -5.41
C PHE A 72 7.00 -5.77 -4.19
N LEU A 73 6.42 -4.57 -4.25
CA LEU A 73 5.63 -4.00 -3.16
C LEU A 73 4.13 -4.28 -3.38
N ILE A 74 3.47 -4.75 -2.34
CA ILE A 74 2.02 -4.69 -2.25
C ILE A 74 1.64 -3.86 -1.01
N GLN A 75 0.95 -2.75 -1.27
CA GLN A 75 0.29 -1.96 -0.24
C GLN A 75 -1.20 -2.24 -0.31
N GLY A 76 -1.84 -2.54 0.81
CA GLY A 76 -3.27 -2.82 0.84
C GLY A 76 -3.93 -2.31 2.11
N ALA A 77 -5.22 -2.04 2.02
CA ALA A 77 -5.98 -1.63 3.20
C ALA A 77 -6.07 -2.78 4.21
N VAL A 78 -5.62 -2.52 5.43
CA VAL A 78 -6.02 -3.24 6.64
C VAL A 78 -6.85 -2.24 7.46
N SER A 79 -7.82 -1.59 6.79
CA SER A 79 -8.62 -0.56 7.44
C SER A 79 -9.59 -1.20 8.42
N ALA A 80 -9.43 -0.83 9.68
CA ALA A 80 -10.46 -0.93 10.69
C ALA A 80 -11.18 0.42 10.76
N ASP A 81 -12.06 0.71 9.80
CA ASP A 81 -13.00 1.81 10.00
C ASP A 81 -14.02 1.43 11.08
N GLU A 82 -14.38 2.43 11.88
CA GLU A 82 -14.80 2.34 13.27
C GLU A 82 -15.90 1.32 13.60
N PHE A 83 -15.68 0.55 14.68
CA PHE A 83 -16.72 -0.06 15.54
C PHE A 83 -17.80 -0.92 14.84
N ALA A 84 -17.42 -1.75 13.87
CA ALA A 84 -18.19 -2.96 13.59
C ALA A 84 -17.92 -4.02 14.68
N LEU A 85 -18.90 -4.89 14.97
CA LEU A 85 -18.77 -6.08 15.82
C LEU A 85 -17.68 -7.09 15.36
N GLU A 86 -16.90 -6.74 14.34
CA GLU A 86 -16.13 -7.62 13.46
C GLU A 86 -14.66 -7.17 13.31
N PHE A 87 -14.11 -6.32 14.19
CA PHE A 87 -12.73 -5.80 14.09
C PHE A 87 -11.64 -6.87 13.83
N THR A 88 -11.70 -7.98 14.58
CA THR A 88 -10.77 -9.11 14.41
C THR A 88 -10.94 -9.77 13.04
N GLU A 89 -12.18 -9.92 12.60
CA GLU A 89 -12.52 -10.53 11.30
C GLU A 89 -12.07 -9.63 10.15
N ALA A 90 -12.23 -8.30 10.26
CA ALA A 90 -11.74 -7.36 9.27
C ALA A 90 -10.22 -7.45 9.07
N ILE A 91 -9.45 -7.49 10.17
CA ILE A 91 -7.98 -7.64 10.11
C ILE A 91 -7.60 -9.01 9.56
N ASP A 92 -8.28 -10.07 9.98
CA ASP A 92 -8.07 -11.43 9.48
C ASP A 92 -8.29 -11.51 7.97
N VAL A 93 -9.43 -11.02 7.48
CA VAL A 93 -9.81 -11.00 6.07
C VAL A 93 -8.81 -10.16 5.25
N ALA A 94 -8.44 -8.98 5.74
CA ALA A 94 -7.47 -8.11 5.06
C ALA A 94 -6.09 -8.77 4.98
N LEU A 95 -5.59 -9.34 6.09
CA LEU A 95 -4.29 -10.01 6.14
C LEU A 95 -4.26 -11.25 5.24
N LYS A 96 -5.31 -12.09 5.28
CA LYS A 96 -5.46 -13.26 4.37
C LYS A 96 -5.41 -12.82 2.92
N THR A 97 -6.17 -11.79 2.57
CA THR A 97 -6.20 -11.25 1.20
C THR A 97 -4.81 -10.80 0.76
N LEU A 98 -4.12 -10.02 1.61
CA LEU A 98 -2.76 -9.55 1.33
C LEU A 98 -1.79 -10.72 1.15
N LEU A 99 -1.84 -11.74 2.00
CA LEU A 99 -0.99 -12.93 1.92
C LEU A 99 -1.26 -13.75 0.64
N GLN A 100 -2.54 -13.95 0.30
CA GLN A 100 -2.96 -14.64 -0.92
C GLN A 100 -2.43 -13.93 -2.17
N MET A 101 -2.70 -12.64 -2.31
CA MET A 101 -2.19 -11.84 -3.43
C MET A 101 -0.67 -11.90 -3.52
N SER A 102 0.01 -11.74 -2.37
CA SER A 102 1.46 -11.77 -2.33
C SER A 102 2.04 -13.11 -2.76
N SER A 103 1.41 -14.23 -2.40
CA SER A 103 1.88 -15.57 -2.81
C SER A 103 1.79 -15.76 -4.33
N VAL A 104 0.71 -15.27 -4.95
CA VAL A 104 0.48 -15.34 -6.39
C VAL A 104 1.50 -14.48 -7.12
N LEU A 105 1.66 -13.22 -6.69
CA LEU A 105 2.60 -12.28 -7.32
C LEU A 105 4.06 -12.70 -7.13
N SER A 106 4.43 -13.20 -5.94
CA SER A 106 5.79 -13.67 -5.68
C SER A 106 6.15 -14.86 -6.57
N TYR A 107 5.21 -15.79 -6.78
CA TYR A 107 5.39 -16.89 -7.71
C TYR A 107 5.54 -16.39 -9.16
N ALA A 108 4.62 -15.56 -9.62
CA ALA A 108 4.58 -15.09 -11.01
C ALA A 108 5.78 -14.21 -11.39
N MET A 109 6.26 -13.39 -10.47
CA MET A 109 7.38 -12.47 -10.71
C MET A 109 8.75 -13.05 -10.30
N ALA A 110 8.76 -14.21 -9.63
CA ALA A 110 9.97 -14.84 -9.09
C ALA A 110 10.82 -13.92 -8.18
N VAL A 111 10.18 -12.99 -7.47
CA VAL A 111 10.80 -12.09 -6.50
C VAL A 111 10.02 -12.08 -5.17
N PRO A 112 10.66 -11.76 -4.05
CA PRO A 112 9.97 -11.57 -2.77
C PRO A 112 8.99 -10.39 -2.84
N VAL A 113 7.87 -10.52 -2.12
CA VAL A 113 6.86 -9.45 -1.99
C VAL A 113 6.97 -8.78 -0.62
N VAL A 114 7.13 -7.45 -0.62
CA VAL A 114 7.08 -6.57 0.55
C VAL A 114 5.61 -6.19 0.80
N ARG A 115 5.14 -6.33 2.03
CA ARG A 115 3.73 -6.12 2.40
C ARG A 115 3.60 -4.93 3.32
N ILE A 116 2.84 -3.92 2.88
CA ILE A 116 2.48 -2.76 3.69
C ILE A 116 0.96 -2.75 3.87
N GLY A 117 0.50 -2.89 5.10
CA GLY A 117 -0.92 -2.74 5.42
C GLY A 117 -1.21 -1.35 5.97
N ARG A 118 -2.26 -0.70 5.46
CA ARG A 118 -2.78 0.51 6.10
C ARG A 118 -3.34 0.15 7.47
N ILE A 119 -2.61 0.48 8.53
CA ILE A 119 -3.06 0.32 9.93
C ILE A 119 -2.90 1.69 10.58
N ALA A 120 -4.02 2.41 10.73
CA ALA A 120 -4.25 3.56 11.63
C ALA A 120 -5.09 4.64 10.93
N SER A 121 -6.22 4.97 11.57
CA SER A 121 -6.86 6.29 11.49
C SER A 121 -6.00 7.33 12.22
N SER A 122 -6.34 8.62 12.24
CA SER A 122 -5.48 9.74 12.68
C SER A 122 -4.68 9.44 13.97
N ALA A 123 -3.39 9.77 14.03
CA ALA A 123 -2.55 9.44 15.20
C ALA A 123 -2.75 10.39 16.39
N PHE A 124 -3.81 11.19 16.36
CA PHE A 124 -3.90 12.40 17.17
C PHE A 124 -4.89 12.27 18.34
N GLU A 125 -5.79 11.28 18.30
CA GLU A 125 -6.66 10.95 19.43
C GLU A 125 -6.22 9.66 20.17
N THR A 126 -6.27 9.68 21.51
CA THR A 126 -5.90 8.54 22.38
C THR A 126 -6.63 7.23 22.03
N ARG A 127 -7.83 7.33 21.45
CA ARG A 127 -8.65 6.18 21.02
C ARG A 127 -8.07 5.52 19.77
N GLU A 128 -7.68 6.32 18.79
CA GLU A 128 -7.14 5.87 17.51
C GLU A 128 -5.80 5.16 17.69
N HIS A 129 -4.94 5.69 18.57
CA HIS A 129 -3.69 5.04 18.94
C HIS A 129 -3.92 3.63 19.53
N ARG A 130 -4.91 3.46 20.42
CA ARG A 130 -5.23 2.14 21.00
C ARG A 130 -5.74 1.16 19.96
N THR A 131 -6.60 1.60 19.04
CA THR A 131 -7.10 0.78 17.94
C THR A 131 -5.96 0.36 17.01
N ALA A 132 -5.08 1.28 16.64
CA ALA A 132 -3.89 0.99 15.82
C ALA A 132 -2.95 0.00 16.52
N ALA A 133 -2.69 0.18 17.83
CA ALA A 133 -1.90 -0.75 18.61
C ALA A 133 -2.51 -2.16 18.66
N ALA A 134 -3.82 -2.27 18.88
CA ALA A 134 -4.54 -3.54 18.89
C ALA A 134 -4.51 -4.21 17.50
N ALA A 135 -4.71 -3.45 16.42
CA ALA A 135 -4.69 -3.95 15.06
C ALA A 135 -3.31 -4.50 14.68
N LEU A 136 -2.26 -3.71 14.93
CA LEU A 136 -0.89 -4.11 14.64
C LEU A 136 -0.45 -5.31 15.49
N ASN A 137 -0.86 -5.35 16.76
CA ASN A 137 -0.60 -6.50 17.63
C ASN A 137 -1.30 -7.78 17.12
N LEU A 138 -2.56 -7.67 16.69
CA LEU A 138 -3.29 -8.80 16.12
C LEU A 138 -2.62 -9.28 14.82
N ALA A 139 -2.28 -8.37 13.90
CA ALA A 139 -1.61 -8.72 12.65
C ALA A 139 -0.27 -9.45 12.91
N ARG A 140 0.57 -8.90 13.81
CA ARG A 140 1.83 -9.55 14.24
C ARG A 140 1.59 -10.91 14.89
N GLY A 141 0.54 -11.04 15.70
CA GLY A 141 0.14 -12.29 16.34
C GLY A 141 -0.29 -13.38 15.34
N LEU A 142 -1.14 -13.03 14.38
CA LEU A 142 -1.62 -13.94 13.33
C LEU A 142 -0.45 -14.47 12.48
N LEU A 143 0.46 -13.59 12.06
CA LEU A 143 1.64 -13.98 11.29
C LEU A 143 2.53 -14.97 12.05
N ARG A 144 2.76 -14.73 13.36
CA ARG A 144 3.51 -15.65 14.23
C ARG A 144 2.78 -16.95 14.51
N ALA A 145 1.45 -16.94 14.48
CA ALA A 145 0.61 -18.12 14.67
C ALA A 145 0.54 -19.05 13.43
N GLY A 146 1.28 -18.72 12.36
CA GLY A 146 1.37 -19.56 11.16
C GLY A 146 0.43 -19.15 10.02
N TYR A 147 -0.23 -17.99 10.09
CA TYR A 147 -1.04 -17.49 8.97
C TYR A 147 -0.20 -17.22 7.71
N ALA A 148 1.09 -16.97 7.90
CA ALA A 148 2.05 -16.81 6.82
C ALA A 148 2.52 -18.13 6.20
N ASP A 149 2.05 -19.29 6.68
CA ASP A 149 2.42 -20.58 6.08
C ASP A 149 1.94 -20.63 4.62
N ILE A 150 2.90 -20.73 3.71
CA ILE A 150 2.64 -20.72 2.28
C ILE A 150 1.74 -21.88 1.84
N ALA A 151 1.79 -23.03 2.53
CA ALA A 151 0.91 -24.16 2.24
C ALA A 151 -0.55 -23.78 2.52
N LEU A 152 -0.81 -23.18 3.69
CA LEU A 152 -2.13 -22.69 4.10
C LEU A 152 -2.64 -21.60 3.15
N VAL A 153 -1.80 -20.62 2.81
CA VAL A 153 -2.13 -19.56 1.85
C VAL A 153 -2.50 -20.14 0.48
N HIS A 154 -1.78 -21.19 0.05
CA HIS A 154 -2.09 -21.89 -1.18
C HIS A 154 -3.46 -22.61 -1.14
N GLU A 155 -3.87 -23.14 0.02
CA GLU A 155 -5.22 -23.71 0.17
C GLU A 155 -6.30 -22.65 -0.02
N TRP A 156 -6.15 -21.47 0.58
CA TRP A 156 -7.08 -20.37 0.37
C TRP A 156 -7.18 -19.95 -1.10
N ASN A 157 -6.07 -19.99 -1.84
CA ASN A 157 -6.07 -19.73 -3.27
C ASN A 157 -6.76 -20.84 -4.07
N ARG A 158 -6.63 -22.11 -3.65
CA ARG A 158 -7.38 -23.22 -4.24
C ARG A 158 -8.88 -23.07 -4.02
N ASP A 159 -9.29 -22.67 -2.82
CA ASP A 159 -10.70 -22.44 -2.49
C ASP A 159 -11.28 -21.28 -3.32
N PHE A 160 -10.51 -20.21 -3.49
CA PHE A 160 -10.90 -19.08 -4.35
C PHE A 160 -11.09 -19.49 -5.81
N VAL A 161 -10.18 -20.28 -6.40
CA VAL A 161 -10.35 -20.73 -7.79
C VAL A 161 -11.39 -21.84 -7.94
N ALA A 162 -11.81 -22.50 -6.86
CA ALA A 162 -12.92 -23.44 -6.88
C ALA A 162 -14.29 -22.75 -6.99
N THR A 163 -14.37 -21.44 -6.68
CA THR A 163 -15.62 -20.67 -6.63
C THR A 163 -15.65 -19.53 -7.66
N GLY A 164 -16.85 -19.02 -7.95
CA GLY A 164 -17.05 -17.73 -8.62
C GLY A 164 -16.27 -17.48 -9.92
N GLY A 165 -15.73 -16.25 -10.04
CA GLY A 165 -14.88 -15.77 -11.14
C GLY A 165 -13.42 -16.27 -11.08
N GLY A 166 -13.04 -16.95 -10.00
CA GLY A 166 -11.68 -17.48 -9.81
C GLY A 166 -11.34 -18.71 -10.68
N ARG A 167 -12.34 -19.44 -11.18
CA ARG A 167 -12.16 -20.72 -11.91
C ARG A 167 -11.19 -20.64 -13.08
N ARG A 168 -11.16 -19.51 -13.78
CA ARG A 168 -10.27 -19.30 -14.93
C ARG A 168 -8.78 -19.37 -14.55
N TYR A 169 -8.43 -19.03 -13.31
CA TYR A 169 -7.04 -19.00 -12.80
C TYR A 169 -6.56 -20.36 -12.26
N GLY A 170 -7.37 -21.42 -12.39
CA GLY A 170 -7.01 -22.77 -12.00
C GLY A 170 -5.63 -23.26 -12.50
N PRO A 171 -5.22 -22.98 -13.76
CA PRO A 171 -3.89 -23.34 -14.25
C PRO A 171 -2.74 -22.74 -13.42
N ILE A 172 -2.83 -21.46 -13.05
CA ILE A 172 -1.83 -20.75 -12.25
C ILE A 172 -1.71 -21.43 -10.87
N VAL A 173 -2.84 -21.64 -10.20
CA VAL A 173 -2.85 -22.27 -8.88
C VAL A 173 -2.34 -23.71 -8.96
N SER A 174 -2.69 -24.47 -9.99
CA SER A 174 -2.18 -25.83 -10.19
C SER A 174 -0.65 -25.86 -10.29
N GLU A 175 -0.07 -24.91 -11.04
CA GLU A 175 1.38 -24.79 -11.20
C GLU A 175 2.07 -24.42 -9.89
N MET A 176 1.55 -23.43 -9.15
CA MET A 176 2.03 -23.07 -7.81
C MET A 176 2.04 -24.29 -6.87
N GLY A 177 0.98 -25.10 -6.90
CA GLY A 177 0.91 -26.34 -6.13
C GLY A 177 1.99 -27.36 -6.53
N GLY A 178 2.33 -27.42 -7.82
CA GLY A 178 3.46 -28.19 -8.34
C GLY A 178 4.80 -27.73 -7.76
N ALA A 179 5.05 -26.42 -7.77
CA ALA A 179 6.26 -25.83 -7.21
C ALA A 179 6.39 -26.08 -5.70
N LEU A 180 5.31 -25.95 -4.93
CA LEU A 180 5.29 -26.27 -3.50
C LEU A 180 5.64 -27.74 -3.23
N ARG A 181 5.06 -28.68 -4.00
CA ARG A 181 5.41 -30.10 -3.91
C ARG A 181 6.86 -30.37 -4.28
N PHE A 182 7.39 -29.69 -5.28
CA PHE A 182 8.79 -29.79 -5.67
C PHE A 182 9.72 -29.32 -4.55
N MET A 183 9.47 -28.15 -3.96
CA MET A 183 10.23 -27.64 -2.82
C MET A 183 10.23 -28.62 -1.64
N ALA A 184 9.05 -29.18 -1.31
CA ALA A 184 8.93 -30.19 -0.27
C ALA A 184 9.75 -31.46 -0.59
N ALA A 185 9.74 -31.92 -1.85
CA ALA A 185 10.54 -33.06 -2.29
C ALA A 185 12.05 -32.79 -2.22
N CYS A 186 12.49 -31.54 -2.37
CA CYS A 186 13.87 -31.11 -2.14
C CYS A 186 14.23 -30.95 -0.66
N GLY A 187 13.31 -31.22 0.27
CA GLY A 187 13.54 -31.08 1.72
C GLY A 187 13.43 -29.64 2.25
N VAL A 188 12.85 -28.72 1.47
CA VAL A 188 12.60 -27.35 1.92
C VAL A 188 11.37 -27.34 2.83
N ASN A 189 11.55 -26.94 4.07
CA ASN A 189 10.44 -26.70 4.99
C ASN A 189 9.92 -25.27 4.84
N ALA A 190 8.97 -25.08 3.92
CA ALA A 190 8.41 -23.76 3.62
C ALA A 190 7.59 -23.17 4.77
N ALA A 191 7.17 -23.97 5.77
CA ALA A 191 6.48 -23.47 6.96
C ALA A 191 7.38 -22.60 7.86
N GLN A 192 8.70 -22.64 7.67
CA GLN A 192 9.65 -21.76 8.36
C GLN A 192 9.77 -20.37 7.72
N TRP A 193 9.18 -20.18 6.53
CA TRP A 193 9.22 -18.90 5.83
C TRP A 193 8.13 -18.00 6.42
N GLY A 194 8.50 -17.22 7.43
CA GLY A 194 7.63 -16.17 7.95
C GLY A 194 7.36 -15.10 6.89
N ALA A 195 6.23 -14.38 7.03
CA ALA A 195 5.97 -13.18 6.24
C ALA A 195 6.19 -11.94 7.10
N GLU A 196 6.97 -11.01 6.56
CA GLU A 196 7.10 -9.66 7.12
C GLU A 196 5.85 -8.84 6.76
N PHE A 197 5.44 -7.98 7.68
CA PHE A 197 4.32 -7.07 7.50
C PHE A 197 4.67 -5.72 8.13
N PHE A 198 4.50 -4.66 7.36
CA PHE A 198 4.74 -3.30 7.80
C PHE A 198 3.43 -2.51 7.83
N ALA A 199 3.24 -1.71 8.88
CA ALA A 199 2.20 -0.70 8.94
C ALA A 199 2.55 0.51 8.08
N GLY A 200 1.57 1.04 7.36
CA GLY A 200 1.61 2.31 6.66
C GLY A 200 0.42 3.20 7.02
N ARG A 201 0.56 4.52 6.88
CA ARG A 201 -0.56 5.46 7.00
C ARG A 201 -0.40 6.72 6.16
N GLU A 202 -1.52 7.37 5.92
CA GLU A 202 -1.56 8.74 5.43
C GLU A 202 -1.15 9.72 6.53
N MET A 203 -0.27 10.64 6.17
CA MET A 203 0.16 11.74 7.01
C MET A 203 -0.58 13.00 6.54
N SER A 204 -1.35 13.56 7.46
CA SER A 204 -2.00 14.86 7.30
C SER A 204 -1.61 15.75 8.47
N VAL A 205 -1.48 17.06 8.23
CA VAL A 205 -1.36 18.04 9.30
C VAL A 205 -2.76 18.28 9.87
N PRO A 206 -2.99 18.11 11.19
CA PRO A 206 -4.28 18.44 11.79
C PRO A 206 -4.57 19.94 11.65
N ASP A 207 -5.83 20.29 11.40
CA ASP A 207 -6.31 21.69 11.38
C ASP A 207 -6.16 22.38 12.75
N ASP A 208 -6.06 21.60 13.83
CA ASP A 208 -5.88 22.09 15.19
C ASP A 208 -4.38 22.25 15.53
N GLU A 209 -3.95 23.50 15.71
CA GLU A 209 -2.58 23.84 16.15
C GLU A 209 -2.18 23.21 17.49
N GLY A 210 -3.16 22.79 18.31
CA GLY A 210 -2.95 22.12 19.60
C GLY A 210 -2.93 20.59 19.55
N ALA A 211 -3.16 19.97 18.38
CA ALA A 211 -3.20 18.51 18.28
C ALA A 211 -1.81 17.90 18.55
N PRO A 212 -1.72 16.86 19.41
CA PRO A 212 -0.44 16.26 19.80
C PRO A 212 0.23 15.57 18.61
N ARG A 213 1.29 16.17 18.07
CA ARG A 213 2.07 15.59 16.97
C ARG A 213 3.09 14.60 17.54
N SER A 214 2.83 13.31 17.43
CA SER A 214 3.78 12.27 17.86
C SER A 214 4.98 12.26 16.92
N VAL A 215 6.05 12.94 17.31
CA VAL A 215 7.36 12.99 16.66
C VAL A 215 8.37 12.92 17.80
N GLY A 216 9.17 11.89 18.09
CA GLY A 216 9.44 10.61 17.46
C GLY A 216 10.21 9.71 18.46
N VAL A 217 10.67 8.54 18.02
CA VAL A 217 11.70 7.75 18.73
C VAL A 217 13.05 8.12 18.12
N LEU A 218 14.05 8.43 18.96
CA LEU A 218 15.42 8.63 18.50
C LEU A 218 16.02 7.27 18.11
N GLY A 219 16.48 7.16 16.86
CA GLY A 219 17.24 6.03 16.35
C GLY A 219 18.66 6.44 15.97
N GLU A 220 19.54 5.44 15.79
CA GLU A 220 20.84 5.63 15.15
C GLU A 220 20.70 5.60 13.62
N ALA A 221 21.61 6.24 12.89
CA ALA A 221 21.50 6.30 11.43
C ALA A 221 21.76 4.97 10.75
N HIS A 222 21.10 4.79 9.61
CA HIS A 222 21.13 3.55 8.83
C HIS A 222 22.48 3.22 8.17
N ASP A 223 23.33 4.22 7.98
CA ASP A 223 24.69 4.05 7.46
C ASP A 223 25.72 3.68 8.56
N GLY A 224 25.26 3.48 9.80
CA GLY A 224 26.11 3.23 10.96
C GLY A 224 26.79 4.48 11.51
N ALA A 225 26.47 5.68 10.98
CA ALA A 225 26.89 6.94 11.57
C ALA A 225 26.02 7.23 12.81
N PHE A 226 26.64 7.72 13.88
CA PHE A 226 25.87 8.17 15.03
C PHE A 226 25.20 9.51 14.71
N ARG A 227 23.93 9.47 14.31
CA ARG A 227 23.06 10.63 14.17
C ARG A 227 21.71 10.31 14.80
N GLU A 228 21.18 11.26 15.55
CA GLU A 228 19.81 11.21 16.05
C GLU A 228 18.85 11.41 14.88
N GLU A 229 18.12 10.35 14.52
CA GLU A 229 17.10 10.38 13.48
C GLU A 229 15.70 10.42 14.07
N VAL A 230 14.85 11.28 13.51
CA VAL A 230 13.47 11.47 13.96
C VAL A 230 12.55 10.54 13.18
N HIS A 231 11.93 9.59 13.87
CA HIS A 231 10.97 8.68 13.27
C HIS A 231 9.55 8.97 13.72
N GLN A 232 8.60 8.92 12.78
CA GLN A 232 7.18 8.84 13.07
C GLN A 232 6.87 7.44 13.63
N ALA A 233 6.84 7.32 14.95
CA ALA A 233 6.76 6.04 15.65
C ALA A 233 5.37 5.37 15.61
N SER A 234 4.38 5.99 14.98
CA SER A 234 3.06 5.40 14.76
C SER A 234 2.99 4.45 13.56
N THR A 235 3.98 4.45 12.67
CA THR A 235 3.95 3.67 11.42
C THR A 235 5.34 3.41 10.87
N HIS A 236 5.51 2.40 10.02
CA HIS A 236 6.78 2.19 9.33
C HIS A 236 6.91 3.13 8.14
N MET A 237 5.86 3.24 7.32
CA MET A 237 5.80 4.13 6.16
C MET A 237 4.71 5.19 6.32
N VAL A 238 4.99 6.40 5.87
CA VAL A 238 4.02 7.48 5.74
C VAL A 238 3.77 7.75 4.27
N TRP A 239 2.58 8.22 3.90
CA TRP A 239 2.38 8.82 2.59
C TRP A 239 1.56 10.10 2.67
N VAL A 240 1.77 10.96 1.68
CA VAL A 240 1.13 12.28 1.58
C VAL A 240 0.51 12.47 0.20
N ASP A 241 -0.47 13.37 0.14
CA ASP A 241 -0.93 13.89 -1.13
C ASP A 241 0.01 15.01 -1.60
N ARG A 242 0.40 15.01 -2.89
CA ARG A 242 1.30 16.03 -3.44
C ARG A 242 0.74 17.45 -3.36
N SER A 243 -0.57 17.62 -3.23
CA SER A 243 -1.24 18.92 -3.16
C SER A 243 -1.24 19.50 -1.74
N ASP A 244 -1.01 18.68 -0.71
CA ASP A 244 -0.95 19.11 0.68
C ASP A 244 0.47 19.52 1.07
N SER A 245 0.76 20.81 0.89
CA SER A 245 2.08 21.37 1.20
C SER A 245 2.51 21.25 2.65
N ALA A 246 1.58 21.30 3.60
CA ALA A 246 1.92 21.18 5.01
C ALA A 246 2.33 19.73 5.35
N SER A 247 1.64 18.75 4.76
CA SER A 247 1.95 17.34 4.96
C SER A 247 3.23 16.91 4.26
N VAL A 248 3.51 17.43 3.05
CA VAL A 248 4.79 17.22 2.37
C VAL A 248 5.95 17.75 3.22
N GLU A 249 5.83 18.97 3.76
CA GLU A 249 6.84 19.56 4.64
C GLU A 249 6.98 18.79 5.96
N LEU A 250 5.89 18.24 6.52
CA LEU A 250 6.00 17.38 7.70
C LEU A 250 6.72 16.06 7.37
N ALA A 251 6.44 15.47 6.21
CA ALA A 251 7.06 14.22 5.77
C ALA A 251 8.57 14.39 5.52
N SER A 252 9.02 15.53 5.02
CA SER A 252 10.46 15.79 4.80
C SER A 252 11.30 15.72 6.09
N ARG A 253 10.66 15.92 7.25
CA ARG A 253 11.30 15.99 8.58
C ARG A 253 11.40 14.66 9.31
N VAL A 254 10.84 13.57 8.77
CA VAL A 254 10.93 12.23 9.36
C VAL A 254 11.86 11.33 8.56
N SER A 255 12.50 10.36 9.20
CA SER A 255 13.40 9.38 8.58
C SER A 255 12.69 8.16 7.96
N ASN A 256 11.40 7.98 8.24
CA ASN A 256 10.58 6.92 7.66
C ASN A 256 10.65 6.92 6.12
N PRO A 257 10.45 5.76 5.45
CA PRO A 257 10.07 5.75 4.05
C PRO A 257 8.80 6.56 3.78
N ILE A 258 8.80 7.29 2.67
CA ILE A 258 7.76 8.25 2.29
C ILE A 258 7.13 7.83 0.95
N GLY A 259 5.81 7.75 0.94
CA GLY A 259 4.99 7.68 -0.26
C GLY A 259 4.45 9.05 -0.66
N VAL A 260 4.35 9.33 -1.96
CA VAL A 260 3.65 10.52 -2.46
C VAL A 260 2.64 10.09 -3.50
N ARG A 261 1.37 10.46 -3.31
CA ARG A 261 0.34 10.25 -4.32
C ARG A 261 0.52 11.22 -5.48
N ILE A 262 0.56 10.68 -6.69
CA ILE A 262 0.63 11.42 -7.95
C ILE A 262 -0.48 10.94 -8.89
N GLY A 263 -0.89 11.79 -9.82
CA GLY A 263 -2.00 11.51 -10.71
C GLY A 263 -1.81 12.14 -12.08
N SER A 264 -2.84 12.06 -12.94
CA SER A 264 -2.73 12.45 -14.35
C SER A 264 -2.45 13.94 -14.60
N SER A 265 -2.62 14.79 -13.57
CA SER A 265 -2.28 16.22 -13.61
C SER A 265 -0.86 16.53 -13.13
N THR A 266 -0.10 15.52 -12.70
CA THR A 266 1.27 15.69 -12.19
C THR A 266 2.24 16.01 -13.33
N THR A 267 3.10 17.00 -13.12
CA THR A 267 4.11 17.41 -14.11
C THR A 267 5.52 16.88 -13.75
N PRO A 268 6.43 16.73 -14.73
CA PRO A 268 7.80 16.30 -14.45
C PRO A 268 8.55 17.22 -13.48
N ASP A 269 8.32 18.53 -13.55
CA ASP A 269 8.98 19.51 -12.68
C ASP A 269 8.49 19.42 -11.23
N GLU A 270 7.20 19.16 -11.01
CA GLU A 270 6.65 18.86 -9.68
C GLU A 270 7.28 17.60 -9.08
N VAL A 271 7.43 16.53 -9.88
CA VAL A 271 8.04 15.27 -9.41
C VAL A 271 9.50 15.47 -9.02
N LEU A 272 10.26 16.26 -9.78
CA LEU A 272 11.63 16.60 -9.42
C LEU A 272 11.70 17.44 -8.14
N ALA A 273 10.81 18.42 -7.97
CA ALA A 273 10.76 19.23 -6.76
C ALA A 273 10.44 18.37 -5.51
N LEU A 274 9.50 17.43 -5.63
CA LEU A 274 9.19 16.46 -4.56
C LEU A 274 10.40 15.58 -4.25
N LEU A 275 11.14 15.15 -5.27
CA LEU A 275 12.33 14.32 -5.11
C LEU A 275 13.45 15.07 -4.37
N GLU A 276 13.75 16.30 -4.80
CA GLU A 276 14.77 17.15 -4.16
C GLU A 276 14.42 17.47 -2.71
N HIS A 277 13.12 17.59 -2.40
CA HIS A 277 12.66 17.93 -1.07
C HIS A 277 12.58 16.72 -0.12
N LEU A 278 12.07 15.57 -0.58
CA LEU A 278 11.80 14.40 0.27
C LEU A 278 12.92 13.35 0.28
N ASP A 279 13.77 13.35 -0.75
CA ASP A 279 14.92 12.44 -0.90
C ASP A 279 16.17 13.19 -1.41
N PRO A 280 16.66 14.20 -0.67
CA PRO A 280 17.80 15.02 -1.08
C PRO A 280 19.08 14.18 -1.25
N ASP A 281 19.24 13.14 -0.43
CA ASP A 281 20.39 12.22 -0.46
C ASP A 281 20.26 11.12 -1.52
N ARG A 282 19.11 11.03 -2.20
CA ARG A 282 18.79 10.04 -3.23
C ARG A 282 18.97 8.61 -2.74
N ALA A 283 18.53 8.36 -1.50
CA ALA A 283 18.67 7.09 -0.83
C ALA A 283 17.64 6.09 -1.38
N PRO A 284 18.07 4.97 -2.01
CA PRO A 284 17.13 3.98 -2.51
C PRO A 284 16.17 3.49 -1.42
N GLY A 285 14.89 3.43 -1.74
CA GLY A 285 13.84 3.03 -0.78
C GLY A 285 13.34 4.14 0.15
N ARG A 286 13.88 5.36 0.06
CA ARG A 286 13.36 6.54 0.78
C ARG A 286 12.02 7.01 0.21
N LEU A 287 11.95 7.19 -1.11
CA LEU A 287 10.79 7.78 -1.78
C LEU A 287 10.07 6.76 -2.66
N THR A 288 8.73 6.75 -2.56
CA THR A 288 7.82 5.94 -3.36
C THR A 288 6.77 6.83 -4.01
N PHE A 289 6.61 6.75 -5.33
CA PHE A 289 5.51 7.40 -6.04
C PHE A 289 4.34 6.42 -6.17
N LEU A 290 3.20 6.80 -5.58
CA LEU A 290 1.93 6.08 -5.67
C LEU A 290 1.12 6.69 -6.83
N ALA A 291 1.20 6.08 -8.01
CA ALA A 291 0.66 6.60 -9.26
C ALA A 291 -0.75 6.11 -9.54
N GLY A 292 -1.74 6.98 -9.34
CA GLY A 292 -3.15 6.77 -9.73
C GLY A 292 -3.52 7.64 -10.93
N MET A 293 -3.11 7.21 -12.12
CA MET A 293 -3.24 7.99 -13.37
C MET A 293 -4.59 7.77 -14.05
N GLY A 294 -5.18 6.59 -13.89
CA GLY A 294 -6.29 6.10 -14.68
C GLY A 294 -5.82 5.41 -15.97
N ALA A 295 -6.53 4.36 -16.38
CA ALA A 295 -6.22 3.58 -17.58
C ALA A 295 -6.16 4.43 -18.87
N GLU A 296 -6.92 5.52 -18.93
CA GLU A 296 -6.96 6.42 -20.10
C GLU A 296 -5.77 7.37 -20.19
N SER A 297 -5.04 7.60 -19.10
CA SER A 297 -3.99 8.64 -19.04
C SER A 297 -2.60 8.09 -18.69
N VAL A 298 -2.51 6.87 -18.18
CA VAL A 298 -1.24 6.28 -17.72
C VAL A 298 -0.18 6.24 -18.84
N ARG A 299 -0.55 5.89 -20.08
CA ARG A 299 0.39 5.85 -21.22
C ARG A 299 0.85 7.21 -21.70
N ASP A 300 0.06 8.25 -21.47
CA ASP A 300 0.34 9.59 -21.94
C ASP A 300 1.21 10.38 -20.94
N VAL A 301 0.98 10.17 -19.64
CA VAL A 301 1.59 10.97 -18.58
C VAL A 301 2.81 10.28 -17.96
N LEU A 302 2.70 8.99 -17.64
CA LEU A 302 3.71 8.29 -16.84
C LEU A 302 5.10 8.22 -17.51
N PRO A 303 5.24 8.03 -18.85
CA PRO A 303 6.54 7.92 -19.47
C PRO A 303 7.43 9.15 -19.27
N ASP A 304 6.85 10.34 -19.37
CA ASP A 304 7.57 11.61 -19.21
C ASP A 304 8.04 11.81 -17.77
N LEU A 305 7.20 11.45 -16.79
CA LEU A 305 7.56 11.51 -15.37
C LEU A 305 8.73 10.58 -15.05
N ILE A 306 8.64 9.31 -15.47
CA ILE A 306 9.69 8.31 -15.26
C ILE A 306 10.99 8.74 -15.96
N GLY A 307 10.90 9.18 -17.21
CA GLY A 307 12.07 9.60 -17.99
C GLY A 307 12.83 10.74 -17.32
N LYS A 308 12.11 11.73 -16.77
CA LYS A 308 12.71 12.87 -16.08
C LYS A 308 13.39 12.46 -14.77
N VAL A 309 12.75 11.60 -13.98
CA VAL A 309 13.32 11.07 -12.73
C VAL A 309 14.53 10.19 -13.00
N ALA A 310 14.46 9.31 -14.00
CA ALA A 310 15.58 8.47 -14.40
C ALA A 310 16.79 9.31 -14.86
N ALA A 311 16.54 10.38 -15.62
CA ALA A 311 17.57 11.32 -16.05
C ALA A 311 18.21 12.11 -14.89
N SER A 312 17.47 12.31 -13.77
CA SER A 312 18.06 12.92 -12.58
C SER A 312 19.05 11.97 -11.89
N GLY A 313 18.97 10.66 -12.12
CA GLY A 313 19.81 9.64 -11.49
C GLY A 313 19.26 9.12 -10.16
N ALA A 314 18.04 9.51 -9.79
CA ALA A 314 17.37 9.02 -8.61
C ALA A 314 16.67 7.67 -8.88
N LEU A 315 16.49 6.87 -7.83
CA LEU A 315 15.88 5.54 -7.91
C LEU A 315 14.71 5.40 -6.91
N PRO A 316 13.61 6.15 -7.08
CA PRO A 316 12.42 5.96 -6.27
C PRO A 316 11.69 4.67 -6.66
N VAL A 317 10.83 4.19 -5.76
CA VAL A 317 9.92 3.09 -6.05
C VAL A 317 8.69 3.62 -6.80
N TRP A 318 8.31 2.98 -7.90
CA TRP A 318 7.09 3.30 -8.64
C TRP A 318 6.01 2.27 -8.33
N VAL A 319 4.86 2.72 -7.85
CA VAL A 319 3.73 1.87 -7.45
C VAL A 319 2.50 2.32 -8.21
N CYS A 320 1.78 1.38 -8.84
CA CYS A 320 0.50 1.68 -9.46
C CYS A 320 -0.61 1.68 -8.40
N ASP A 321 -1.42 2.72 -8.35
CA ASP A 321 -2.69 2.78 -7.62
C ASP A 321 -3.85 2.70 -8.63
N PRO A 322 -4.26 1.48 -9.03
CA PRO A 322 -5.29 1.31 -10.05
C PRO A 322 -6.71 1.53 -9.50
N LEU A 323 -6.87 1.72 -8.19
CA LEU A 323 -8.21 1.80 -7.58
C LEU A 323 -8.76 3.22 -7.66
N CYS A 324 -7.90 4.22 -7.44
CA CYS A 324 -8.27 5.64 -7.32
C CYS A 324 -9.15 6.14 -8.48
N ARG A 325 -8.87 5.72 -9.73
CA ARG A 325 -9.57 6.22 -10.94
C ARG A 325 -10.34 5.14 -11.71
N SER A 326 -10.46 3.94 -11.15
CA SER A 326 -11.21 2.84 -11.77
C SER A 326 -12.74 2.94 -11.59
N ALA A 327 -13.21 3.79 -10.67
CA ALA A 327 -14.63 3.87 -10.29
C ALA A 327 -15.24 2.50 -9.91
N GLY A 328 -14.46 1.64 -9.25
CA GLY A 328 -14.91 0.30 -8.83
C GLY A 328 -14.94 -0.75 -9.94
N ARG A 329 -14.44 -0.43 -11.14
CA ARG A 329 -14.42 -1.34 -12.29
C ARG A 329 -13.10 -2.11 -12.37
N LEU A 330 -13.18 -3.44 -12.22
CA LEU A 330 -12.01 -4.32 -12.30
C LEU A 330 -11.31 -4.27 -13.66
N ASP A 331 -12.05 -4.16 -14.76
CA ASP A 331 -11.46 -4.07 -16.11
C ASP A 331 -10.64 -2.78 -16.30
N ALA A 332 -11.12 -1.65 -15.75
CA ALA A 332 -10.39 -0.40 -15.74
C ALA A 332 -9.13 -0.48 -14.87
N ALA A 333 -9.23 -1.07 -13.68
CA ALA A 333 -8.09 -1.28 -12.78
C ALA A 333 -7.02 -2.19 -13.45
N CYS A 334 -7.43 -3.33 -14.02
CA CYS A 334 -6.54 -4.21 -14.79
C CYS A 334 -5.96 -3.51 -16.03
N GLY A 335 -6.70 -2.60 -16.66
CA GLY A 335 -6.25 -1.75 -17.75
C GLY A 335 -5.07 -0.87 -17.33
N GLU A 336 -5.24 -0.13 -16.24
CA GLU A 336 -4.20 0.75 -15.71
C GLU A 336 -2.94 -0.01 -15.29
N VAL A 337 -3.09 -1.15 -14.58
CA VAL A 337 -1.92 -1.94 -14.18
C VAL A 337 -1.18 -2.49 -15.40
N ARG A 338 -1.90 -2.99 -16.41
CA ARG A 338 -1.26 -3.48 -17.64
C ARG A 338 -0.42 -2.40 -18.29
N ASP A 339 -1.02 -1.22 -18.49
CA ASP A 339 -0.35 -0.12 -19.18
C ASP A 339 0.81 0.45 -18.34
N PHE A 340 0.68 0.50 -17.01
CA PHE A 340 1.77 0.84 -16.10
C PHE A 340 2.98 -0.10 -16.29
N PHE A 341 2.75 -1.41 -16.34
CA PHE A 341 3.81 -2.41 -16.57
C PHE A 341 4.42 -2.27 -17.97
N GLU A 342 3.62 -1.99 -18.99
CA GLU A 342 4.10 -1.80 -20.36
C GLU A 342 4.98 -0.57 -20.49
N VAL A 343 4.60 0.56 -19.90
CA VAL A 343 5.43 1.78 -19.84
C VAL A 343 6.80 1.49 -19.21
N HIS A 344 6.82 0.81 -18.05
CA HIS A 344 8.09 0.45 -17.41
C HIS A 344 8.96 -0.46 -18.29
N ARG A 345 8.36 -1.45 -18.95
CA ARG A 345 9.05 -2.35 -19.87
C ARG A 345 9.65 -1.60 -21.07
N GLU A 346 8.91 -0.67 -21.66
CA GLU A 346 9.36 0.14 -22.81
C GLU A 346 10.52 1.07 -22.43
N LEU A 347 10.48 1.64 -21.22
CA LEU A 347 11.54 2.51 -20.70
C LEU A 347 12.72 1.75 -20.08
N GLY A 348 12.65 0.42 -19.96
CA GLY A 348 13.67 -0.38 -19.27
C GLY A 348 13.78 -0.11 -17.77
N THR A 349 12.70 0.40 -17.16
CA THR A 349 12.61 0.69 -15.72
C THR A 349 11.82 -0.40 -14.98
N ARG A 350 11.69 -0.29 -13.66
CA ARG A 350 11.09 -1.35 -12.82
C ARG A 350 9.69 -0.95 -12.33
N PRO A 351 8.64 -1.73 -12.63
CA PRO A 351 7.36 -1.58 -11.95
C PRO A 351 7.51 -2.11 -10.52
N GLY A 352 7.49 -1.20 -9.54
CA GLY A 352 7.84 -1.51 -8.16
C GLY A 352 6.72 -2.14 -7.35
N GLY A 353 5.45 -1.87 -7.63
CA GLY A 353 4.38 -2.41 -6.81
C GLY A 353 2.96 -2.05 -7.19
N LEU A 354 2.02 -2.50 -6.35
CA LEU A 354 0.61 -2.12 -6.38
C LEU A 354 0.19 -1.49 -5.04
N CYS A 355 -0.59 -0.42 -5.10
CA CYS A 355 -1.29 0.20 -3.98
C CYS A 355 -2.78 -0.07 -4.14
N LEU A 356 -3.34 -0.80 -3.17
CA LEU A 356 -4.71 -1.27 -3.13
C LEU A 356 -5.43 -0.68 -1.92
N ASP A 357 -5.17 0.60 -1.67
CA ASP A 357 -5.87 1.39 -0.66
C ASP A 357 -7.11 2.01 -1.35
N PRO A 358 -8.35 1.68 -0.94
CA PRO A 358 -9.56 2.26 -1.52
C PRO A 358 -9.74 3.69 -1.00
N THR A 359 -8.83 4.59 -1.36
CA THR A 359 -9.00 6.02 -1.09
C THR A 359 -9.93 6.61 -2.15
N GLY A 360 -11.10 7.11 -1.74
CA GLY A 360 -12.07 7.74 -2.64
C GLY A 360 -13.41 7.02 -2.82
N GLY A 361 -13.83 6.17 -1.88
CA GLY A 361 -15.20 5.64 -1.82
C GLY A 361 -15.54 4.54 -2.84
N SER A 362 -14.59 4.12 -3.68
CA SER A 362 -14.73 2.94 -4.55
C SER A 362 -14.30 1.69 -3.79
N ALA A 363 -15.27 0.95 -3.26
CA ALA A 363 -15.01 -0.30 -2.56
C ALA A 363 -14.86 -1.46 -3.57
N PHE A 364 -13.65 -2.02 -3.65
CA PHE A 364 -13.46 -3.32 -4.29
C PHE A 364 -13.82 -4.42 -3.31
N LEU A 365 -14.54 -5.43 -3.80
CA LEU A 365 -14.75 -6.65 -3.04
C LEU A 365 -13.43 -7.43 -2.96
N ARG A 366 -13.25 -8.18 -1.86
CA ARG A 366 -12.08 -9.06 -1.68
C ARG A 366 -11.81 -9.94 -2.90
N GLU A 367 -12.87 -10.50 -3.50
CA GLU A 367 -12.75 -11.35 -4.69
C GLU A 367 -12.13 -10.59 -5.86
N GLN A 368 -12.53 -9.33 -6.10
CA GLN A 368 -11.99 -8.52 -7.18
C GLN A 368 -10.51 -8.16 -6.96
N LEU A 369 -10.08 -7.96 -5.71
CA LEU A 369 -8.66 -7.77 -5.39
C LEU A 369 -7.85 -9.05 -5.69
N LEU A 370 -8.37 -10.22 -5.33
CA LEU A 370 -7.74 -11.49 -5.70
C LEU A 370 -7.67 -11.66 -7.22
N GLU A 371 -8.77 -11.40 -7.94
CA GLU A 371 -8.78 -11.43 -9.40
C GLU A 371 -7.78 -10.47 -10.03
N LEU A 372 -7.58 -9.28 -9.44
CA LEU A 372 -6.55 -8.33 -9.87
C LEU A 372 -5.15 -8.93 -9.73
N ALA A 373 -4.80 -9.54 -8.58
CA ALA A 373 -3.49 -10.19 -8.43
C ALA A 373 -3.26 -11.32 -9.44
N PHE A 374 -4.27 -12.16 -9.69
CA PHE A 374 -4.18 -13.19 -10.71
C PHE A 374 -4.07 -12.61 -12.12
N SER A 375 -4.81 -11.55 -12.43
CA SER A 375 -4.70 -10.85 -13.71
C SER A 375 -3.31 -10.28 -13.93
N VAL A 376 -2.68 -9.74 -12.88
CA VAL A 376 -1.28 -9.26 -12.93
C VAL A 376 -0.29 -10.42 -13.10
N ALA A 377 -0.53 -11.55 -12.44
CA ALA A 377 0.29 -12.75 -12.64
C ALA A 377 0.25 -13.25 -14.10
N GLU A 378 -0.90 -13.17 -14.78
CA GLU A 378 -1.02 -13.53 -16.20
C GLU A 378 -0.21 -12.62 -17.14
N MET A 379 0.08 -11.39 -16.71
CA MET A 379 0.91 -10.45 -17.48
C MET A 379 2.40 -10.82 -17.40
N CYS A 380 2.80 -11.66 -16.44
CA CYS A 380 4.19 -12.04 -16.24
C CYS A 380 4.63 -13.12 -17.25
N PRO A 381 5.84 -13.00 -17.85
CA PRO A 381 6.34 -14.00 -18.79
C PRO A 381 6.43 -15.40 -18.18
N GLY A 382 6.01 -16.42 -18.93
CA GLY A 382 6.09 -17.82 -18.50
C GLY A 382 4.91 -18.31 -17.66
N MET A 383 4.01 -17.43 -17.24
CA MET A 383 2.81 -17.82 -16.50
C MET A 383 1.72 -18.42 -17.40
N PRO A 384 0.98 -19.45 -16.92
CA PRO A 384 -0.21 -19.95 -17.61
C PRO A 384 -1.24 -18.83 -17.73
N ARG A 385 -1.86 -18.74 -18.90
CA ARG A 385 -3.03 -17.87 -19.08
C ARG A 385 -4.26 -18.57 -18.54
N ALA A 386 -5.22 -17.80 -18.05
CA ALA A 386 -6.55 -18.30 -17.75
C ALA A 386 -7.11 -19.13 -18.90
N ALA A 387 -7.86 -20.17 -18.54
CA ALA A 387 -8.72 -20.82 -19.51
C ALA A 387 -9.68 -19.76 -20.07
N ALA A 388 -9.78 -19.65 -21.40
CA ALA A 388 -10.82 -18.85 -22.02
C ALA A 388 -12.17 -19.33 -21.48
N ASP A 389 -13.07 -18.41 -21.14
CA ASP A 389 -14.42 -18.76 -20.71
C ASP A 389 -15.02 -19.71 -21.75
N ALA A 390 -15.22 -20.97 -21.35
CA ALA A 390 -15.97 -21.89 -22.17
C ALA A 390 -17.36 -21.26 -22.35
N PRO A 391 -17.90 -21.17 -23.58
CA PRO A 391 -19.24 -20.64 -23.76
C PRO A 391 -20.19 -21.42 -22.86
N ALA A 392 -20.95 -20.71 -22.03
CA ALA A 392 -21.99 -21.30 -21.21
C ALA A 392 -22.94 -22.06 -22.15
N GLY A 393 -22.82 -23.38 -22.16
CA GLY A 393 -23.64 -24.30 -22.95
C GLY A 393 -24.99 -24.54 -22.33
#